data_AF-A0A6G2V5D7-F1
#
_entry.id   AF-A0A6G2V5D7-F1
#
_cell.length_a   1.000
_cell.length_b   1.000
_cell.length_c   1.000
_cell.angle_alpha   90.00
_cell.angle_beta   90.00
_cell.angle_gamma   90.00
#
_symmetry.space_group_name_H-M   'P 1'
#
loop_
_entity.id
_entity.type
_entity.pdbx_description
1 polymer ?
#
loop_
_entity_poly.entity_id
_entity_poly.type
_entity_poly.pdbx_seq_one_letter_code
_entity_poly.pdbx_strand_id
1 'polypeptide(L)'
;MNRQNGAARPYDVVLFGATGFVGALTAEYLARHAPEGCRWALAGRDRAKLEKLRTRLTALDPRCADLPLIQADASDKGALRELAESTHVVATTVGPYVWYGEELVAACAEAGTDYTDLTGEPEFVDRMYVAHDTRARETGARIVHACGFDSVPHDLGAYFTVRQLPEDVPLRVDGFVRSNAVFSGGTFASALTAMGRGAQTARAARERRLYEPRPAGRRVHAPLGRPRFSPETGTWALPLPTLDARIIARSAKALPRYGPDFRYRHYASVKRLPVALGGT
;
A
#
# COMPACT_ATOMS: atom_id res chain seq x y z
N MET A 1 14.95 15.41 -13.49
CA MET A 1 14.18 16.66 -13.68
C MET A 1 13.29 16.86 -12.45
N ASN A 2 13.52 17.93 -11.69
CA ASN A 2 12.74 18.27 -10.50
C ASN A 2 11.35 18.76 -10.95
N ARG A 3 10.30 17.97 -10.67
CA ARG A 3 8.91 18.23 -11.11
C ARG A 3 8.19 19.33 -10.32
N GLN A 4 8.87 19.98 -9.38
CA GLN A 4 8.29 21.05 -8.58
C GLN A 4 8.03 22.37 -9.36
N ASN A 5 8.35 22.41 -10.66
CA ASN A 5 8.03 23.54 -11.56
C ASN A 5 6.67 23.39 -12.30
N GLY A 6 5.79 22.47 -11.88
CA GLY A 6 4.40 22.42 -12.35
C GLY A 6 3.54 23.56 -11.76
N ALA A 7 2.27 23.65 -12.19
CA ALA A 7 1.30 24.60 -11.65
C ALA A 7 1.37 24.67 -10.11
N ALA A 8 1.25 25.88 -9.55
CA ALA A 8 1.46 26.11 -8.12
C ALA A 8 0.51 25.26 -7.27
N ARG A 9 1.03 24.20 -6.65
CA ARG A 9 0.27 23.35 -5.73
C ARG A 9 0.40 23.89 -4.31
N PRO A 10 -0.70 24.20 -3.61
CA PRO A 10 -0.65 24.72 -2.25
C PRO A 10 -0.11 23.71 -1.24
N TYR A 11 -0.23 22.41 -1.53
CA TYR A 11 0.16 21.34 -0.60
C TYR A 11 1.28 20.44 -1.17
N ASP A 12 2.19 20.06 -0.29
CA ASP A 12 3.18 19.03 -0.54
C ASP A 12 2.59 17.64 -0.29
N VAL A 13 1.77 17.51 0.76
CA VAL A 13 1.10 16.25 1.14
C VAL A 13 -0.33 16.50 1.59
N VAL A 14 -1.30 15.76 1.06
CA VAL A 14 -2.66 15.69 1.60
C VAL A 14 -2.90 14.29 2.15
N LEU A 15 -3.29 14.20 3.42
CA LEU A 15 -3.68 12.95 4.07
C LEU A 15 -5.19 12.74 3.95
N PHE A 16 -5.63 11.93 3.00
CA PHE A 16 -7.04 11.62 2.76
C PHE A 16 -7.52 10.42 3.58
N GLY A 17 -8.59 10.60 4.36
CA GLY A 17 -9.04 9.62 5.35
C GLY A 17 -8.44 9.85 6.74
N ALA A 18 -7.97 11.08 7.02
CA ALA A 18 -7.25 11.44 8.23
C ALA A 18 -7.98 11.10 9.54
N THR A 19 -9.32 11.05 9.54
CA THR A 19 -10.12 10.76 10.74
C THR A 19 -10.34 9.27 11.00
N GLY A 20 -9.85 8.39 10.12
CA GLY A 20 -9.84 6.93 10.35
C GLY A 20 -8.78 6.52 11.37
N PHE A 21 -8.77 5.26 11.80
CA PHE A 21 -7.79 4.77 12.78
C PHE A 21 -6.33 4.95 12.31
N VAL A 22 -5.99 4.41 11.13
CA VAL A 22 -4.64 4.55 10.55
C VAL A 22 -4.37 5.99 10.13
N GLY A 23 -5.37 6.70 9.60
CA GLY A 23 -5.25 8.12 9.25
C GLY A 23 -4.88 8.99 10.45
N ALA A 24 -5.50 8.76 11.61
CA ALA A 24 -5.21 9.51 12.83
C ALA A 24 -3.78 9.26 13.33
N LEU A 25 -3.31 8.02 13.31
CA LEU A 25 -1.92 7.67 13.64
C LEU A 25 -0.92 8.29 12.65
N THR A 26 -1.26 8.29 11.37
CA THR A 26 -0.44 8.91 10.31
C THR A 26 -0.37 10.42 10.49
N ALA A 27 -1.48 11.06 10.86
CA ALA A 27 -1.53 12.50 11.14
C ALA A 27 -0.68 12.86 12.37
N GLU A 28 -0.69 12.04 13.43
CA GLU A 28 0.18 12.22 14.59
C GLU A 28 1.66 12.06 14.22
N TYR A 29 1.99 11.12 13.34
CA TYR A 29 3.34 10.96 12.83
C TYR A 29 3.79 12.19 12.02
N LEU A 30 2.95 12.68 11.11
CA LEU A 30 3.24 13.89 10.34
C LEU A 30 3.40 15.12 11.24
N ALA A 31 2.56 15.29 12.26
CA ALA A 31 2.70 16.38 13.22
C ALA A 31 4.08 16.36 13.93
N ARG A 32 4.59 15.18 14.28
CA ARG A 32 5.88 15.04 14.97
C ARG A 32 7.11 15.12 14.05
N HIS A 33 6.96 14.72 12.78
CA HIS A 33 8.10 14.40 11.92
C HIS A 33 8.10 15.12 10.56
N ALA A 34 7.04 15.84 10.20
CA ALA A 34 7.06 16.64 8.98
C ALA A 34 8.19 17.69 9.08
N PRO A 35 9.04 17.81 8.05
CA PRO A 35 10.11 18.78 8.07
C PRO A 35 9.54 20.20 8.14
N GLU A 36 10.33 21.12 8.67
CA GLU A 36 9.96 22.53 8.68
C GLU A 36 9.66 23.04 7.26
N GLY A 37 8.59 23.81 7.11
CA GLY A 37 8.12 24.29 5.81
C GLY A 37 7.28 23.29 5.00
N CYS A 38 7.10 22.05 5.44
CA CYS A 38 6.20 21.09 4.78
C CYS A 38 4.74 21.55 4.86
N ARG A 39 4.14 21.86 3.71
CA ARG A 39 2.74 22.29 3.61
C ARG A 39 1.85 21.07 3.47
N TRP A 40 1.26 20.61 4.56
CA TRP A 40 0.39 19.44 4.53
C TRP A 40 -1.02 19.74 5.03
N ALA A 41 -2.00 18.92 4.61
CA ALA A 41 -3.41 19.11 4.96
C ALA A 41 -4.09 17.80 5.36
N LEU A 42 -5.13 17.91 6.19
CA LEU A 42 -5.99 16.80 6.58
C LEU A 42 -7.23 16.78 5.69
N ALA A 43 -7.51 15.66 5.05
CA ALA A 43 -8.68 15.50 4.19
C ALA A 43 -9.61 14.37 4.64
N GLY A 44 -10.91 14.58 4.51
CA GLY A 44 -11.93 13.58 4.84
C GLY A 44 -13.35 14.15 4.74
N ARG A 45 -14.35 13.27 4.81
CA ARG A 45 -15.75 13.63 4.57
C ARG A 45 -16.44 14.41 5.70
N ASP A 46 -15.90 14.37 6.92
CA ASP A 46 -16.52 14.93 8.12
C ASP A 46 -15.67 16.07 8.68
N ARG A 47 -16.09 17.31 8.41
CA ARG A 47 -15.39 18.53 8.82
C ARG A 47 -15.21 18.63 10.34
N ALA A 48 -16.24 18.30 11.10
CA ALA A 48 -16.20 18.37 12.56
C ALA A 48 -15.19 17.37 13.15
N LYS A 49 -15.05 16.18 12.57
CA LYS A 49 -14.01 15.23 12.97
C LYS A 49 -12.61 15.69 12.60
N LEU A 50 -12.44 16.34 11.44
CA LEU A 50 -11.17 16.93 11.05
C LEU A 50 -10.73 18.03 12.02
N GLU A 51 -11.65 18.89 12.45
CA GLU A 51 -11.38 19.95 13.44
C GLU A 51 -10.98 19.37 14.79
N LYS A 52 -11.70 18.34 15.28
CA LYS A 52 -11.33 17.63 16.51
C LYS A 52 -9.94 16.99 16.42
N LEU A 53 -9.63 16.38 15.28
CA LEU A 53 -8.30 15.80 15.04
C LEU A 53 -7.24 16.91 15.07
N ARG A 54 -7.45 18.03 14.37
CA ARG A 54 -6.53 19.17 14.38
C ARG A 54 -6.26 19.67 15.79
N THR A 55 -7.29 19.88 16.61
CA THR A 55 -7.13 20.29 18.02
C THR A 55 -6.25 19.31 18.80
N ARG A 56 -6.44 18.01 18.60
CA ARG A 56 -5.61 16.97 19.22
C ARG A 56 -4.16 17.03 18.74
N LEU A 57 -3.93 17.31 17.46
CA LEU A 57 -2.59 17.48 16.89
C LEU A 57 -1.92 18.77 17.40
N THR A 58 -2.66 19.86 17.60
CA THR A 58 -2.13 21.10 18.20
C THR A 58 -1.56 20.88 19.60
N ALA A 59 -2.15 19.97 20.37
CA ALA A 59 -1.62 19.57 21.67
C ALA A 59 -0.30 18.78 21.57
N LEU A 60 0.00 18.17 20.42
CA LEU A 60 1.27 17.48 20.15
C LEU A 60 2.31 18.43 19.55
N ASP A 61 1.89 19.31 18.65
CA ASP A 61 2.71 20.33 18.00
C ASP A 61 1.86 21.58 17.73
N PRO A 62 2.14 22.72 18.40
CA PRO A 62 1.41 23.98 18.21
C PRO A 62 1.30 24.45 16.76
N ARG A 63 2.27 24.10 15.88
CA ARG A 63 2.24 24.43 14.44
C ARG A 63 1.03 23.82 13.73
N CYS A 64 0.41 22.79 14.31
CA CYS A 64 -0.78 22.16 13.77
C CYS A 64 -2.07 22.97 13.94
N ALA A 65 -2.07 24.07 14.71
CA ALA A 65 -3.25 24.91 14.95
C ALA A 65 -3.91 25.40 13.65
N ASP A 66 -3.09 25.76 12.67
CA ASP A 66 -3.53 26.32 11.40
C ASP A 66 -3.52 25.28 10.26
N LEU A 67 -3.48 23.98 10.59
CA LEU A 67 -3.50 22.94 9.56
C LEU A 67 -4.73 23.10 8.66
N PRO A 68 -4.53 23.17 7.33
CA PRO A 68 -5.61 23.18 6.36
C PRO A 68 -6.43 21.91 6.46
N LEU A 69 -7.74 22.08 6.40
CA LEU A 69 -8.72 21.00 6.44
C LEU A 69 -9.47 21.00 5.11
N ILE A 70 -9.47 19.86 4.42
CA ILE A 70 -10.12 19.69 3.11
C ILE A 70 -11.29 18.72 3.31
N GLN A 71 -12.50 19.18 3.03
CA GLN A 71 -13.66 18.30 3.03
C GLN A 71 -13.79 17.64 1.66
N ALA A 72 -13.65 16.32 1.62
CA ALA A 72 -13.81 15.54 0.40
C ALA A 72 -14.41 14.17 0.74
N ASP A 73 -15.37 13.73 -0.08
CA ASP A 73 -15.93 12.39 -0.02
C ASP A 73 -15.39 11.54 -1.19
N ALA A 74 -15.16 10.25 -0.96
CA ALA A 74 -14.61 9.36 -1.98
C ALA A 74 -15.59 9.11 -3.15
N SER A 75 -16.88 9.43 -2.99
CA SER A 75 -17.89 9.38 -4.04
C SER A 75 -18.00 10.66 -4.86
N ASP A 76 -17.39 11.76 -4.41
CA ASP A 76 -17.44 13.05 -5.10
C ASP A 76 -16.22 13.22 -6.02
N LYS A 77 -16.41 12.89 -7.30
CA LYS A 77 -15.36 12.99 -8.33
C LYS A 77 -14.81 14.42 -8.47
N GLY A 78 -15.65 15.44 -8.29
CA GLY A 78 -15.23 16.84 -8.40
C GLY A 78 -14.28 17.20 -7.27
N ALA A 79 -14.67 16.89 -6.03
CA ALA A 79 -13.84 17.10 -4.86
C ALA A 79 -12.51 16.32 -4.93
N LEU A 80 -12.52 15.06 -5.42
CA LEU A 80 -11.31 14.27 -5.58
C LEU A 80 -10.37 14.83 -6.66
N ARG A 81 -10.92 15.39 -7.74
CA ARG A 81 -10.14 16.08 -8.77
C ARG A 81 -9.47 17.33 -8.20
N GLU A 82 -10.21 18.19 -7.52
CA GLU A 82 -9.66 19.39 -6.88
C GLU A 82 -8.59 19.04 -5.84
N LEU A 83 -8.83 17.99 -5.05
CA LEU A 83 -7.86 17.45 -4.10
C LEU A 83 -6.58 16.99 -4.82
N ALA A 84 -6.68 16.23 -5.90
CA ALA A 84 -5.53 15.76 -6.66
C ALA A 84 -4.75 16.90 -7.32
N GLU A 85 -5.42 17.91 -7.87
CA GLU A 85 -4.80 19.07 -8.53
C GLU A 85 -4.07 19.99 -7.51
N SER A 86 -4.51 20.01 -6.25
CA SER A 86 -3.98 20.91 -5.21
C SER A 86 -2.75 20.41 -4.43
N THR A 87 -2.30 19.17 -4.65
CA THR A 87 -1.20 18.58 -3.85
C THR A 87 -0.15 17.87 -4.69
N HIS A 88 1.10 17.84 -4.23
CA HIS A 88 2.14 17.02 -4.87
C HIS A 88 1.95 15.52 -4.59
N VAL A 89 1.54 15.18 -3.37
CA VAL A 89 1.29 13.79 -2.95
C VAL A 89 -0.07 13.68 -2.26
N VAL A 90 -0.85 12.67 -2.62
CA VAL A 90 -2.01 12.21 -1.85
C VAL A 90 -1.63 10.91 -1.14
N ALA A 91 -1.64 10.92 0.20
CA ALA A 91 -1.57 9.72 1.02
C ALA A 91 -2.97 9.38 1.50
N THR A 92 -3.50 8.23 1.12
CA THR A 92 -4.86 7.82 1.50
C THR A 92 -4.89 6.63 2.45
N THR A 93 -5.84 6.70 3.38
CA THR A 93 -6.20 5.61 4.29
C THR A 93 -7.68 5.24 4.17
N VAL A 94 -8.31 5.55 3.02
CA VAL A 94 -9.74 5.33 2.78
C VAL A 94 -9.96 3.97 2.13
N GLY A 95 -10.28 2.97 2.96
CA GLY A 95 -10.71 1.64 2.51
C GLY A 95 -12.15 1.31 2.91
N PRO A 96 -12.73 0.20 2.39
CA PRO A 96 -12.11 -0.75 1.45
C PRO A 96 -11.89 -0.15 0.04
N TYR A 97 -10.73 -0.42 -0.54
CA TYR A 97 -10.22 0.29 -1.72
C TYR A 97 -10.91 -0.13 -3.01
N VAL A 98 -11.33 -1.40 -3.14
CA VAL A 98 -12.12 -1.89 -4.28
C VAL A 98 -13.40 -1.09 -4.51
N TRP A 99 -13.91 -0.41 -3.48
CA TRP A 99 -15.14 0.38 -3.52
C TRP A 99 -14.88 1.88 -3.59
N TYR A 100 -13.88 2.38 -2.86
CA TYR A 100 -13.67 3.82 -2.66
C TYR A 100 -12.36 4.37 -3.23
N GLY A 101 -11.46 3.51 -3.71
CA GLY A 101 -10.11 3.91 -4.10
C GLY A 101 -9.97 4.34 -5.56
N GLU A 102 -10.82 3.83 -6.46
CA GLU A 102 -10.64 3.98 -7.92
C GLU A 102 -10.68 5.44 -8.37
N GLU A 103 -11.70 6.18 -7.93
CA GLU A 103 -11.89 7.58 -8.36
C GLU A 103 -10.72 8.48 -7.95
N LEU A 104 -10.10 8.22 -6.79
CA LEU A 104 -8.94 8.98 -6.36
C LEU A 104 -7.68 8.61 -7.15
N VAL A 105 -7.48 7.32 -7.47
CA VAL A 105 -6.37 6.90 -8.33
C VAL A 105 -6.52 7.52 -9.72
N ALA A 106 -7.72 7.49 -10.28
CA ALA A 106 -8.02 8.12 -11.57
C ALA A 106 -7.72 9.63 -11.54
N ALA A 107 -8.20 10.34 -10.52
CA ALA A 107 -7.92 11.77 -10.35
C ALA A 107 -6.41 12.07 -10.24
N CYS A 108 -5.67 11.28 -9.48
CA CYS A 108 -4.21 11.44 -9.35
C CYS A 108 -3.47 11.14 -10.65
N ALA A 109 -3.87 10.07 -11.36
CA ALA A 109 -3.30 9.71 -12.65
C ALA A 109 -3.53 10.80 -13.70
N GLU A 110 -4.71 11.42 -13.74
CA GLU A 110 -5.02 12.53 -14.64
C GLU A 110 -4.26 13.82 -14.27
N ALA A 111 -4.19 14.15 -12.98
CA ALA A 111 -3.53 15.37 -12.51
C ALA A 111 -2.00 15.28 -12.51
N GLY A 112 -1.40 14.10 -12.76
CA GLY A 112 0.05 13.91 -12.61
C GLY A 112 0.50 13.96 -11.13
N THR A 113 -0.39 13.61 -10.21
CA THR A 113 -0.17 13.67 -8.75
C THR A 113 0.30 12.33 -8.22
N ASP A 114 1.30 12.34 -7.35
CA ASP A 114 1.80 11.11 -6.74
C ASP A 114 0.77 10.60 -5.71
N TYR A 115 0.53 9.30 -5.71
CA TYR A 115 -0.49 8.63 -4.90
C TYR A 115 0.15 7.52 -4.08
N THR A 116 -0.24 7.42 -2.81
CA THR A 116 0.11 6.28 -1.96
C THR A 116 -1.06 5.83 -1.09
N ASP A 117 -1.18 4.52 -0.90
CA ASP A 117 -2.17 3.91 0.00
C ASP A 117 -1.57 2.80 0.88
N LEU A 118 -2.38 2.21 1.75
CA LEU A 118 -2.03 1.02 2.52
C LEU A 118 -2.92 -0.19 2.17
N THR A 119 -3.37 -0.31 0.93
CA THR A 119 -4.28 -1.39 0.53
C THR A 119 -3.64 -2.77 0.70
N GLY A 120 -4.42 -3.71 1.23
CA GLY A 120 -4.09 -5.14 1.22
C GLY A 120 -4.84 -5.92 0.13
N GLU A 121 -5.54 -5.23 -0.77
CA GLU A 121 -6.55 -5.82 -1.67
C GLU A 121 -5.96 -6.09 -3.07
N PRO A 122 -5.65 -7.34 -3.45
CA PRO A 122 -4.95 -7.61 -4.70
C PRO A 122 -5.79 -7.33 -5.95
N GLU A 123 -7.11 -7.45 -5.86
CA GLU A 123 -8.02 -7.09 -6.95
C GLU A 123 -7.92 -5.61 -7.30
N PHE A 124 -7.94 -4.73 -6.29
CA PHE A 124 -7.87 -3.29 -6.48
C PHE A 124 -6.58 -2.90 -7.20
N VAL A 125 -5.43 -3.38 -6.69
CA VAL A 125 -4.12 -3.09 -7.28
C VAL A 125 -4.04 -3.50 -8.75
N ASP A 126 -4.62 -4.65 -9.11
CA ASP A 126 -4.60 -5.12 -10.50
C ASP A 126 -5.52 -4.32 -11.42
N ARG A 127 -6.71 -3.98 -10.94
CA ARG A 127 -7.64 -3.11 -11.67
C ARG A 127 -7.03 -1.74 -11.93
N MET A 128 -6.40 -1.14 -10.91
CA MET A 128 -5.80 0.18 -11.02
C MET A 128 -4.60 0.18 -11.98
N TYR A 129 -3.80 -0.89 -11.97
CA TYR A 129 -2.74 -1.06 -12.96
C TYR A 129 -3.31 -1.06 -14.38
N VAL A 130 -4.32 -1.91 -14.66
CA VAL A 130 -4.89 -2.02 -16.01
C VAL A 130 -5.55 -0.70 -16.45
N ALA A 131 -6.26 -0.04 -15.55
CA ALA A 131 -7.04 1.16 -15.89
C ALA A 131 -6.18 2.44 -16.00
N HIS A 132 -5.15 2.61 -15.16
CA HIS A 132 -4.53 3.93 -14.96
C HIS A 132 -3.01 3.96 -15.10
N ASP A 133 -2.31 2.83 -15.22
CA ASP A 133 -0.83 2.80 -15.29
C ASP A 133 -0.29 3.53 -16.53
N THR A 134 -0.92 3.38 -17.70
CA THR A 134 -0.54 4.13 -18.91
C THR A 134 -0.68 5.63 -18.69
N ARG A 135 -1.84 6.07 -18.21
CA ARG A 135 -2.10 7.49 -17.99
C ARG A 135 -1.17 8.10 -16.94
N ALA A 136 -0.94 7.39 -15.84
CA ALA A 136 0.00 7.80 -14.81
C ALA A 136 1.43 7.95 -15.36
N ARG A 137 1.87 7.10 -16.29
CA ARG A 137 3.18 7.26 -16.95
C ARG A 137 3.22 8.49 -17.85
N GLU A 138 2.16 8.77 -18.60
CA GLU A 138 2.07 9.92 -19.50
C GLU A 138 2.08 11.25 -18.75
N THR A 139 1.29 11.37 -17.68
CA THR A 139 1.23 12.58 -16.84
C THR A 139 2.41 12.67 -15.87
N GLY A 140 3.05 11.53 -15.63
CA GLY A 140 4.16 11.38 -14.71
C GLY A 140 3.75 10.95 -13.30
N ALA A 141 2.47 10.89 -12.94
CA ALA A 141 2.03 10.42 -11.63
C ALA A 141 2.69 9.09 -11.21
N ARG A 142 3.12 8.99 -9.95
CA ARG A 142 3.56 7.73 -9.36
C ARG A 142 2.46 7.16 -8.48
N ILE A 143 1.96 5.99 -8.85
CA ILE A 143 0.94 5.27 -8.07
C ILE A 143 1.64 4.15 -7.29
N VAL A 144 1.66 4.27 -5.97
CA VAL A 144 2.32 3.30 -5.07
C VAL A 144 1.32 2.71 -4.09
N HIS A 145 0.91 1.47 -4.36
CA HIS A 145 0.02 0.73 -3.49
C HIS A 145 0.77 0.00 -2.37
N ALA A 146 0.04 -0.33 -1.30
CA ALA A 146 0.47 -1.21 -0.22
C ALA A 146 1.64 -0.66 0.62
N CYS A 147 1.66 0.65 0.87
CA CYS A 147 2.62 1.33 1.75
C CYS A 147 2.22 1.24 3.24
N GLY A 148 1.64 0.11 3.64
CA GLY A 148 1.26 -0.18 5.02
C GLY A 148 2.18 -1.19 5.70
N PHE A 149 1.94 -1.43 6.99
CA PHE A 149 2.64 -2.47 7.74
C PHE A 149 2.47 -3.87 7.12
N ASP A 150 1.36 -4.12 6.45
CA ASP A 150 1.09 -5.44 5.87
C ASP A 150 2.11 -5.78 4.77
N SER A 151 2.64 -4.82 3.99
CA SER A 151 3.58 -5.13 2.90
C SER A 151 4.98 -4.51 3.04
N VAL A 152 5.13 -3.32 3.64
CA VAL A 152 6.42 -2.61 3.71
C VAL A 152 7.52 -3.41 4.45
N PRO A 153 7.29 -3.97 5.65
CA PRO A 153 8.29 -4.77 6.36
C PRO A 153 8.69 -6.03 5.57
N HIS A 154 7.76 -6.62 4.82
CA HIS A 154 8.03 -7.82 4.03
C HIS A 154 8.85 -7.49 2.77
N ASP A 155 8.50 -6.41 2.06
CA ASP A 155 9.25 -6.01 0.87
C ASP A 155 10.66 -5.54 1.21
N LEU A 156 10.80 -4.63 2.18
CA LEU A 156 12.10 -4.15 2.63
C LEU A 156 12.91 -5.26 3.31
N GLY A 157 12.28 -6.16 4.06
CA GLY A 157 12.95 -7.31 4.67
C GLY A 157 13.48 -8.30 3.63
N ALA A 158 12.72 -8.57 2.58
CA ALA A 158 13.19 -9.39 1.46
C ALA A 158 14.34 -8.70 0.72
N TYR A 159 14.24 -7.40 0.46
CA TYR A 159 15.31 -6.63 -0.18
C TYR A 159 16.59 -6.61 0.65
N PHE A 160 16.48 -6.34 1.96
CA PHE A 160 17.60 -6.38 2.89
C PHE A 160 18.28 -7.75 2.87
N THR A 161 17.50 -8.82 2.95
CA THR A 161 18.02 -10.20 2.90
C THR A 161 18.76 -10.47 1.60
N VAL A 162 18.16 -10.12 0.46
CA VAL A 162 18.77 -10.29 -0.86
C VAL A 162 20.12 -9.55 -0.94
N ARG A 163 20.23 -8.34 -0.39
CA ARG A 163 21.48 -7.56 -0.36
C ARG A 163 22.63 -8.25 0.39
N GLN A 164 22.34 -9.21 1.27
CA GLN A 164 23.36 -9.99 1.99
C GLN A 164 23.77 -11.28 1.26
N LEU A 165 23.03 -11.68 0.21
CA LEU A 165 23.30 -12.90 -0.55
C LEU A 165 24.21 -12.60 -1.75
N PRO A 166 24.86 -13.60 -2.38
CA PRO A 166 25.65 -13.36 -3.58
C PRO A 166 24.83 -12.70 -4.71
N GLU A 167 25.52 -11.94 -5.57
CA GLU A 167 24.92 -11.29 -6.74
C GLU A 167 24.92 -12.23 -7.95
N ASP A 168 24.04 -11.96 -8.92
CA ASP A 168 23.95 -12.69 -10.20
C ASP A 168 23.75 -14.21 -10.13
N VAL A 169 23.31 -14.73 -8.98
CA VAL A 169 22.96 -16.14 -8.79
C VAL A 169 21.44 -16.33 -8.59
N PRO A 170 20.90 -17.54 -8.84
CA PRO A 170 19.53 -17.87 -8.45
C PRO A 170 19.31 -17.72 -6.93
N LEU A 171 18.23 -17.05 -6.55
CA LEU A 171 17.88 -16.77 -5.16
C LEU A 171 16.51 -17.34 -4.80
N ARG A 172 16.41 -17.90 -3.59
CA ARG A 172 15.20 -18.51 -3.03
C ARG A 172 15.02 -17.98 -1.61
N VAL A 173 13.98 -17.18 -1.38
CA VAL A 173 13.69 -16.56 -0.08
C VAL A 173 12.31 -17.02 0.37
N ASP A 174 12.22 -17.47 1.62
CA ASP A 174 10.94 -17.77 2.28
C ASP A 174 10.78 -16.80 3.45
N GLY A 175 9.71 -16.01 3.45
CA GLY A 175 9.36 -15.08 4.53
C GLY A 175 8.39 -15.72 5.51
N PHE A 176 8.66 -15.55 6.81
CA PHE A 176 7.86 -16.10 7.90
C PHE A 176 7.39 -14.97 8.81
N VAL A 177 6.07 -14.86 8.99
CA VAL A 177 5.44 -13.82 9.80
C VAL A 177 4.83 -14.43 11.04
N ARG A 178 5.05 -13.78 12.17
CA ARG A 178 4.37 -14.07 13.42
C ARG A 178 3.90 -12.76 14.02
N SER A 179 2.62 -12.68 14.32
CA SER A 179 2.00 -11.49 14.89
C SER A 179 1.11 -11.88 16.07
N ASN A 180 1.08 -11.01 17.07
CA ASN A 180 0.08 -11.04 18.16
C ASN A 180 -0.99 -9.96 17.95
N ALA A 181 -1.04 -9.32 16.78
CA ALA A 181 -1.84 -8.12 16.55
C ALA A 181 -3.33 -8.44 16.30
N VAL A 182 -4.19 -7.56 16.80
CA VAL A 182 -5.62 -7.50 16.47
C VAL A 182 -5.79 -6.58 15.26
N PHE A 183 -6.45 -7.06 14.20
CA PHE A 183 -6.67 -6.27 12.98
C PHE A 183 -7.59 -5.07 13.23
N SER A 184 -7.32 -3.94 12.57
CA SER A 184 -8.24 -2.78 12.61
C SER A 184 -9.59 -3.11 11.95
N GLY A 185 -10.65 -2.37 12.28
CA GLY A 185 -11.98 -2.59 11.68
C GLY A 185 -11.98 -2.46 10.14
N GLY A 186 -11.19 -1.53 9.59
CA GLY A 186 -11.01 -1.37 8.14
C GLY A 186 -10.23 -2.54 7.52
N THR A 187 -9.19 -3.02 8.19
CA THR A 187 -8.43 -4.21 7.77
C THR A 187 -9.31 -5.47 7.80
N PHE A 188 -10.13 -5.63 8.83
CA PHE A 188 -11.06 -6.75 8.94
C PHE A 188 -12.13 -6.72 7.84
N ALA A 189 -12.74 -5.56 7.58
CA ALA A 189 -13.69 -5.40 6.47
C ALA A 189 -13.04 -5.66 5.10
N SER A 190 -11.79 -5.25 4.92
CA SER A 190 -11.02 -5.51 3.69
C SER A 190 -10.71 -7.00 3.53
N ALA A 191 -10.32 -7.68 4.62
CA ALA A 191 -10.07 -9.13 4.63
C ALA A 191 -11.35 -9.93 4.34
N LEU A 192 -12.49 -9.56 4.95
CA LEU A 192 -13.79 -10.17 4.64
C LEU A 192 -14.20 -9.97 3.18
N THR A 193 -14.02 -8.75 2.67
CA THR A 193 -14.32 -8.42 1.27
C THR A 193 -13.44 -9.23 0.32
N ALA A 194 -12.14 -9.36 0.61
CA ALA A 194 -11.21 -10.15 -0.19
C ALA A 194 -11.57 -11.65 -0.20
N MET A 195 -11.97 -12.21 0.94
CA MET A 195 -12.42 -13.61 1.03
C MET A 195 -13.67 -13.89 0.17
N GLY A 196 -14.59 -12.92 0.05
CA GLY A 196 -15.78 -13.04 -0.81
C GLY A 196 -15.52 -12.81 -2.31
N ARG A 197 -14.32 -12.40 -2.72
CA ARG A 197 -14.03 -11.92 -4.08
C ARG A 197 -12.91 -12.68 -4.80
N GLY A 198 -12.74 -13.96 -4.48
CA GLY A 198 -11.69 -14.79 -5.07
C GLY A 198 -11.73 -14.87 -6.61
N ALA A 199 -12.93 -14.98 -7.19
CA ALA A 199 -13.11 -15.04 -8.65
C ALA A 199 -12.72 -13.74 -9.35
N GLN A 200 -13.12 -12.60 -8.77
CA GLN A 200 -12.82 -11.25 -9.24
C GLN A 200 -11.32 -10.97 -9.12
N THR A 201 -10.72 -11.32 -7.99
CA THR A 201 -9.27 -11.23 -7.78
C THR A 201 -8.50 -12.04 -8.83
N ALA A 202 -8.92 -13.28 -9.10
CA ALA A 202 -8.29 -14.12 -10.11
C ALA A 202 -8.46 -13.57 -11.53
N ARG A 203 -9.62 -12.97 -11.84
CA ARG A 203 -9.86 -12.30 -13.13
C ARG A 203 -8.96 -11.08 -13.30
N ALA A 204 -8.90 -10.18 -12.31
CA ALA A 204 -8.05 -8.99 -12.35
C ALA A 204 -6.57 -9.37 -12.50
N ALA A 205 -6.12 -10.41 -11.79
CA ALA A 205 -4.75 -10.91 -11.90
C ALA A 205 -4.43 -11.50 -13.29
N ARG A 206 -5.40 -12.16 -13.95
CA ARG A 206 -5.23 -12.63 -15.34
C ARG A 206 -5.15 -11.47 -16.32
N GLU A 207 -5.99 -10.46 -16.14
CA GLU A 207 -6.04 -9.27 -16.99
C GLU A 207 -4.74 -8.47 -16.90
N ARG A 208 -4.26 -8.17 -15.69
CA ARG A 208 -2.96 -7.49 -15.50
C ARG A 208 -1.80 -8.20 -16.19
N ARG A 209 -1.79 -9.55 -16.20
CA ARG A 209 -0.72 -10.32 -16.86
C ARG A 209 -0.64 -10.12 -18.38
N LEU A 210 -1.70 -9.61 -19.01
CA LEU A 210 -1.71 -9.26 -20.43
C LEU A 210 -0.99 -7.93 -20.69
N TYR A 211 -1.02 -7.00 -19.74
CA TYR A 211 -0.47 -5.64 -19.87
C TYR A 211 0.88 -5.46 -19.15
N GLU A 212 1.19 -6.27 -18.14
CA GLU A 212 2.43 -6.14 -17.37
C GLU A 212 3.62 -6.76 -18.14
N PRO A 213 4.67 -5.98 -18.45
CA PRO A 213 5.82 -6.49 -19.18
C PRO A 213 6.58 -7.52 -18.33
N ARG A 214 7.13 -8.54 -19.01
CA ARG A 214 8.01 -9.52 -18.37
C ARG A 214 9.45 -9.01 -18.39
N PRO A 215 10.21 -9.17 -17.29
CA PRO A 215 11.62 -8.79 -17.29
C PRO A 215 12.39 -9.66 -18.30
N ALA A 216 13.16 -9.02 -19.17
CA ALA A 216 13.97 -9.71 -20.16
C ALA A 216 15.10 -10.51 -19.46
N GLY A 217 15.28 -11.77 -19.85
CA GLY A 217 16.37 -12.62 -19.36
C GLY A 217 16.32 -12.98 -17.87
N ARG A 218 15.25 -12.61 -17.14
CA ARG A 218 15.12 -12.89 -15.70
C ARG A 218 13.80 -13.58 -15.38
N ARG A 219 13.83 -14.47 -14.39
CA ARG A 219 12.65 -15.16 -13.87
C ARG A 219 12.34 -14.70 -12.46
N VAL A 220 11.08 -14.35 -12.22
CA VAL A 220 10.59 -13.95 -10.90
C VAL A 220 9.31 -14.70 -10.62
N HIS A 221 9.30 -15.46 -9.52
CA HIS A 221 8.18 -16.30 -9.12
C HIS A 221 7.83 -16.07 -7.65
N ALA A 222 6.56 -15.85 -7.37
CA ALA A 222 6.03 -15.78 -6.01
C ALA A 222 4.87 -16.76 -5.83
N PRO A 223 5.13 -18.08 -5.86
CA PRO A 223 4.08 -19.06 -5.74
C PRO A 223 3.52 -19.09 -4.32
N LEU A 224 2.23 -19.41 -4.20
CA LEU A 224 1.68 -19.79 -2.91
C LEU A 224 2.38 -21.08 -2.46
N GLY A 225 2.89 -21.08 -1.22
CA GLY A 225 3.52 -22.25 -0.64
C GLY A 225 2.53 -23.39 -0.37
N ARG A 226 3.03 -24.49 0.18
CA ARG A 226 2.21 -25.53 0.82
C ARG A 226 2.42 -25.49 2.34
N PRO A 227 1.40 -25.86 3.14
CA PRO A 227 1.59 -26.07 4.58
C PRO A 227 2.74 -27.03 4.85
N ARG A 228 3.69 -26.66 5.72
CA ARG A 228 4.84 -27.53 6.05
C ARG A 228 5.45 -27.28 7.42
N PHE A 229 6.10 -28.33 7.92
CA PHE A 229 7.16 -28.29 8.92
C PHE A 229 8.27 -27.29 8.51
N SER A 230 8.63 -26.26 9.28
CA SER A 230 9.88 -25.51 9.04
C SER A 230 10.86 -25.71 10.19
N PRO A 231 11.87 -26.59 10.03
CA PRO A 231 12.89 -26.83 11.05
C PRO A 231 13.66 -25.56 11.43
N GLU A 232 13.85 -24.65 10.48
CA GLU A 232 14.63 -23.41 10.63
C GLU A 232 13.97 -22.42 11.60
N THR A 233 12.64 -22.40 11.65
CA THR A 233 11.86 -21.53 12.55
C THR A 233 11.24 -22.28 13.72
N GLY A 234 11.29 -23.62 13.72
CA GLY A 234 10.62 -24.47 14.71
C GLY A 234 9.10 -24.31 14.72
N THR A 235 8.50 -23.92 13.59
CA THR A 235 7.06 -23.64 13.46
C THR A 235 6.45 -24.32 12.24
N TRP A 236 5.13 -24.44 12.26
CA TRP A 236 4.35 -24.74 11.07
C TRP A 236 4.22 -23.49 10.20
N ALA A 237 4.64 -23.61 8.95
CA ALA A 237 4.49 -22.61 7.91
C ALA A 237 3.18 -22.82 7.17
N LEU A 238 2.25 -21.88 7.31
CA LEU A 238 0.98 -21.85 6.61
C LEU A 238 1.02 -20.79 5.50
N PRO A 239 0.74 -21.13 4.24
CA PRO A 239 0.78 -20.17 3.15
C PRO A 239 -0.21 -19.03 3.37
N LEU A 240 0.26 -17.80 3.24
CA LEU A 240 -0.59 -16.61 3.29
C LEU A 240 -0.90 -16.15 1.86
N PRO A 241 -2.17 -16.20 1.41
CA PRO A 241 -2.56 -15.70 0.09
C PRO A 241 -2.74 -14.17 0.11
N THR A 242 -1.76 -13.45 0.67
CA THR A 242 -1.77 -12.00 0.80
C THR A 242 -1.14 -11.31 -0.41
N LEU A 243 -1.30 -9.98 -0.48
CA LEU A 243 -0.72 -9.15 -1.52
C LEU A 243 0.83 -9.12 -1.48
N ASP A 244 1.44 -9.40 -0.32
CA ASP A 244 2.86 -9.12 -0.03
C ASP A 244 3.82 -9.86 -0.94
N ALA A 245 3.55 -11.14 -1.22
CA ALA A 245 4.37 -11.93 -2.14
C ALA A 245 4.37 -11.32 -3.56
N ARG A 246 3.29 -10.64 -3.94
CA ARG A 246 3.16 -9.94 -5.24
C ARG A 246 3.91 -8.61 -5.23
N ILE A 247 3.90 -7.88 -4.12
CA ILE A 247 4.72 -6.65 -3.94
C ILE A 247 6.20 -6.99 -4.07
N ILE A 248 6.66 -8.02 -3.38
CA ILE A 248 8.05 -8.50 -3.47
C ILE A 248 8.39 -8.97 -4.89
N ALA A 249 7.47 -9.66 -5.57
CA ALA A 249 7.67 -10.02 -6.96
C ALA A 249 7.79 -8.79 -7.88
N ARG A 250 7.03 -7.72 -7.64
CA ARG A 250 7.15 -6.45 -8.38
C ARG A 250 8.55 -5.85 -8.16
N SER A 251 9.00 -5.74 -6.92
CA SER A 251 10.33 -5.21 -6.57
C SER A 251 11.45 -6.05 -7.21
N ALA A 252 11.32 -7.38 -7.17
CA ALA A 252 12.28 -8.29 -7.79
C ALA A 252 12.35 -8.16 -9.32
N LYS A 253 11.22 -7.93 -10.00
CA LYS A 253 11.19 -7.66 -11.44
C LYS A 253 11.90 -6.35 -11.78
N ALA A 254 11.73 -5.32 -10.96
CA ALA A 254 12.30 -3.99 -11.19
C ALA A 254 13.80 -3.90 -10.89
N LEU A 255 14.32 -4.68 -9.94
CA LEU A 255 15.70 -4.56 -9.45
C LEU A 255 16.55 -5.76 -9.89
N PRO A 256 17.65 -5.57 -10.65
CA PRO A 256 18.58 -6.64 -11.04
C PRO A 256 19.16 -7.41 -9.86
N ARG A 257 19.25 -6.76 -8.69
CA ARG A 257 19.85 -7.30 -7.46
C ARG A 257 19.24 -8.61 -6.97
N TYR A 258 18.02 -8.93 -7.38
CA TYR A 258 17.35 -10.20 -7.06
C TYR A 258 17.86 -11.39 -7.90
N GLY A 259 18.84 -11.16 -8.77
CA GLY A 259 19.49 -12.19 -9.58
C GLY A 259 18.68 -12.58 -10.83
N PRO A 260 19.20 -13.53 -11.62
CA PRO A 260 18.58 -14.01 -12.85
C PRO A 260 17.34 -14.89 -12.61
N ASP A 261 17.22 -15.53 -11.44
CA ASP A 261 16.09 -16.39 -11.09
C ASP A 261 15.73 -16.26 -9.60
N PHE A 262 14.68 -15.51 -9.31
CA PHE A 262 14.21 -15.23 -7.96
C PHE A 262 12.90 -15.96 -7.64
N ARG A 263 12.85 -16.60 -6.46
CA ARG A 263 11.60 -17.12 -5.88
C ARG A 263 11.38 -16.56 -4.49
N TYR A 264 10.16 -16.08 -4.24
CA TYR A 264 9.69 -15.75 -2.89
C TYR A 264 8.50 -16.62 -2.48
N ARG A 265 8.44 -17.05 -1.21
CA ARG A 265 7.23 -17.64 -0.61
C ARG A 265 6.93 -16.95 0.70
N HIS A 266 5.64 -16.82 1.03
CA HIS A 266 5.20 -16.12 2.23
C HIS A 266 4.35 -17.02 3.13
N TYR A 267 4.70 -17.05 4.42
CA TYR A 267 4.11 -17.95 5.39
C TYR A 267 3.75 -17.24 6.70
N ALA A 268 2.59 -17.57 7.26
CA ALA A 268 2.32 -17.41 8.67
C ALA A 268 3.02 -18.53 9.45
N SER A 269 3.63 -18.18 10.59
CA SER A 269 4.26 -19.13 11.50
C SER A 269 3.38 -19.40 12.72
N VAL A 270 2.97 -20.65 12.89
CA VAL A 270 2.19 -21.10 14.06
C VAL A 270 2.91 -22.22 14.82
N LYS A 271 2.85 -22.21 16.15
CA LYS A 271 3.55 -23.21 16.99
C LYS A 271 2.88 -24.59 16.97
N ARG A 272 1.56 -24.69 16.76
CA ARG A 272 0.79 -25.95 16.84
C ARG A 272 -0.24 -26.02 15.73
N LEU A 273 -0.28 -27.13 14.99
CA LEU A 273 -1.20 -27.36 13.87
C LEU A 273 -2.71 -27.37 14.26
N PRO A 274 -3.12 -27.85 15.46
CA PRO A 274 -4.53 -27.78 15.87
C PRO A 274 -5.10 -26.35 15.96
N VAL A 275 -4.26 -25.36 16.26
CA VAL A 275 -4.64 -23.93 16.28
C VAL A 275 -4.86 -23.39 14.85
N ALA A 276 -4.40 -24.11 13.82
CA ALA A 276 -4.56 -23.74 12.41
C ALA A 276 -5.89 -24.19 11.79
N LEU A 277 -6.60 -25.14 12.41
CA LEU A 277 -7.87 -25.69 11.90
C LEU A 277 -9.08 -25.37 12.79
N GLY A 278 -8.86 -24.99 14.06
CA GLY A 278 -9.88 -24.49 14.96
C GLY A 278 -9.24 -23.54 15.95
N GLY A 279 -9.50 -22.25 15.80
CA GLY A 279 -8.99 -21.25 16.73
C GLY A 279 -9.54 -21.50 18.14
N THR A 280 -8.61 -21.72 19.08
CA THR A 280 -8.67 -21.28 20.48
C THR A 280 -7.26 -21.00 20.94
#